data_AF-A0A1G3IND0-F1
#
_entry.id   AF-A0A1G3IND0-F1
#
_cell.length_a   1.000
_cell.length_b   1.000
_cell.length_c   1.000
_cell.angle_alpha   90.00
_cell.angle_beta   90.00
_cell.angle_gamma   90.00
#
_symmetry.space_group_name_H-M   'P 1'
#
loop_
_entity.id
_entity.type
_entity.pdbx_description
1 polymer ?
#
loop_
_entity_poly.entity_id
_entity_poly.type
_entity_poly.pdbx_seq_one_letter_code
_entity_poly.pdbx_strand_id
1 'polypeptide(L)'
;MLRSISFLLFGIAALVLAGCAQNPVTGKQDFVMMSEAQEISLGRQADADVRKQYKVYPNPALQAYVDRVGQKLATHSHRNNLRYRFTVLDSPEINAFALPGGYVYITRGIMAYLNSEAEMAAVLGHEIGHVTARHGVRQQSASQAANLGIQLASILVPELNNQAFHDVSNLLGGALLSGYGREHELESDRLGAQYLARTAYDPQAMIRVVGVLKNQELFDAEIAKQEGREPRRYHGTFATHPDNDTRLQQVVGEAGTLTVENPAENREEYLRQTAGLIFGDSVDEGVVRDNRFMHRDLGITLTFPAEWSVKNLPTQLVAISSNNDAVLQFMLDPKP
;
A
#
# COMPACT_ATOMS: atom_id res chain seq x y z
N MET A 1 18.71 42.87 -16.08
CA MET A 1 17.51 42.02 -16.10
C MET A 1 17.57 40.89 -17.14
N LEU A 2 17.78 41.16 -18.45
CA LEU A 2 17.79 40.07 -19.46
C LEU A 2 18.84 38.97 -19.24
N ARG A 3 20.04 39.31 -18.76
CA ARG A 3 21.09 38.33 -18.43
C ARG A 3 20.69 37.40 -17.27
N SER A 4 20.06 37.93 -16.22
CA SER A 4 19.60 37.13 -15.07
C SER A 4 18.45 36.19 -15.43
N ILE A 5 17.57 36.60 -16.36
CA ILE A 5 16.48 35.78 -16.89
C ILE A 5 17.04 34.62 -17.75
N SER A 6 18.10 34.86 -18.54
CA SER A 6 18.78 33.79 -19.31
C SER A 6 19.45 32.75 -18.42
N PHE A 7 20.09 33.15 -17.31
CA PHE A 7 20.67 32.18 -16.36
C PHE A 7 19.60 31.37 -15.62
N LEU A 8 18.45 31.97 -15.28
CA LEU A 8 17.33 31.28 -14.67
C LEU A 8 16.70 30.26 -15.65
N LEU A 9 16.49 30.65 -16.90
CA LEU A 9 15.99 29.76 -17.97
C LEU A 9 16.95 28.61 -18.26
N PHE A 10 18.27 28.86 -18.24
CA PHE A 10 19.28 27.81 -18.43
C PHE A 10 19.36 26.85 -17.24
N GLY A 11 19.18 27.35 -16.00
CA GLY A 11 19.10 26.52 -14.80
C GLY A 11 17.84 25.64 -14.76
N ILE A 12 16.69 26.17 -15.18
CA ILE A 12 15.44 25.40 -15.32
C ILE A 12 15.58 24.34 -16.42
N ALA A 13 16.18 24.69 -17.57
CA ALA A 13 16.45 23.72 -18.64
C ALA A 13 17.41 22.60 -18.21
N ALA A 14 18.42 22.90 -17.40
CA ALA A 14 19.34 21.90 -16.85
C ALA A 14 18.68 20.96 -15.81
N LEU A 15 17.73 21.46 -15.01
CA LEU A 15 16.92 20.65 -14.08
C LEU A 15 15.96 19.71 -14.81
N VAL A 16 15.39 20.14 -15.94
CA VAL A 16 14.51 19.30 -16.77
C VAL A 16 15.29 18.16 -17.44
N LEU A 17 16.56 18.38 -17.79
CA LEU A 17 17.39 17.37 -18.46
C LEU A 17 17.93 16.27 -17.52
N ALA A 18 17.97 16.50 -16.20
CA ALA A 18 18.43 15.51 -15.22
C ALA A 18 17.31 14.61 -14.65
N GLY A 19 16.03 14.91 -14.97
CA GLY A 19 14.85 14.27 -14.38
C GLY A 19 14.23 13.15 -15.20
N CYS A 20 14.93 12.57 -16.17
CA CYS A 20 14.39 11.52 -17.02
C CYS A 20 15.05 10.17 -16.68
N ALA A 21 14.32 9.27 -16.04
CA ALA A 21 14.76 7.89 -15.84
C ALA A 21 13.97 6.94 -16.74
N GLN A 22 14.64 5.91 -17.27
CA GLN A 22 13.96 4.91 -18.08
C GLN A 22 13.02 4.07 -17.21
N ASN A 23 11.77 3.94 -17.65
CA ASN A 23 10.80 3.01 -17.09
C ASN A 23 11.21 1.58 -17.50
N PRO A 24 11.52 0.68 -16.54
CA PRO A 24 11.96 -0.68 -16.85
C PRO A 24 10.93 -1.51 -17.64
N VAL A 25 9.65 -1.15 -17.58
CA VAL A 25 8.55 -1.86 -18.25
C VAL A 25 8.35 -1.38 -19.67
N THR A 26 8.17 -0.08 -19.86
CA THR A 26 7.81 0.49 -21.16
C THR A 26 9.03 0.87 -22.00
N GLY A 27 10.21 0.97 -21.38
CA GLY A 27 11.42 1.48 -22.00
C GLY A 27 11.39 3.00 -22.28
N LYS A 28 10.29 3.68 -21.98
CA LYS A 28 10.12 5.13 -22.15
C LYS A 28 10.83 5.89 -21.02
N GLN A 29 11.12 7.17 -21.24
CA GLN A 29 11.61 8.04 -20.17
C GLN A 29 10.44 8.61 -19.38
N ASP A 30 10.34 8.21 -18.12
CA ASP A 30 9.41 8.80 -17.17
C ASP A 30 10.10 9.93 -16.41
N PHE A 31 9.32 10.95 -16.04
CA PHE A 31 9.82 12.01 -15.18
C PHE A 31 10.05 11.46 -13.77
N VAL A 32 11.33 11.35 -13.41
CA VAL A 32 11.79 10.85 -12.13
C VAL A 32 13.00 11.68 -11.72
N MET A 33 12.87 12.41 -10.61
CA MET A 33 13.96 13.24 -10.06
C MET A 33 14.93 12.45 -9.16
N MET A 34 14.80 11.12 -9.12
CA MET A 34 15.47 10.24 -8.16
C MET A 34 16.21 9.08 -8.83
N SER A 35 17.51 9.00 -8.56
CA SER A 35 18.34 7.86 -8.94
C SER A 35 17.91 6.56 -8.24
N GLU A 36 18.27 5.40 -8.78
CA GLU A 36 17.99 4.12 -8.12
C GLU A 36 18.66 4.01 -6.73
N ALA A 37 19.84 4.58 -6.55
CA ALA A 37 20.51 4.61 -5.24
C ALA A 37 19.72 5.42 -4.21
N GLN A 38 19.18 6.59 -4.61
CA GLN A 38 18.31 7.39 -3.76
C GLN A 38 16.98 6.68 -3.48
N GLU A 39 16.41 5.99 -4.46
CA GLU A 39 15.21 5.17 -4.30
C GLU A 39 15.40 4.09 -3.23
N ILE A 40 16.50 3.33 -3.31
CA ILE A 40 16.83 2.28 -2.33
C ILE A 40 17.05 2.87 -0.94
N SER A 41 17.68 4.04 -0.85
CA SER A 41 17.88 4.74 0.42
C SER A 41 16.55 5.18 1.03
N LEU A 42 15.65 5.74 0.22
CA LEU A 42 14.32 6.16 0.66
C LEU A 42 13.50 4.97 1.15
N GLY A 43 13.51 3.86 0.40
CA GLY A 43 12.87 2.61 0.80
C GLY A 43 13.34 2.09 2.15
N ARG A 44 14.65 2.17 2.42
CA ARG A 44 15.22 1.76 3.71
C ARG A 44 14.74 2.64 4.87
N GLN A 45 14.62 3.95 4.66
CA GLN A 45 14.10 4.86 5.69
C GLN A 45 12.62 4.58 5.96
N ALA A 46 11.83 4.42 4.90
CA ALA A 46 10.41 4.09 5.02
C ALA A 46 10.16 2.70 5.65
N ASP A 47 10.99 1.68 5.38
CA ASP A 47 10.94 0.37 6.07
C ASP A 47 11.12 0.54 7.59
N ALA A 48 12.04 1.40 8.03
CA ALA A 48 12.24 1.66 9.45
C ALA A 48 11.00 2.28 10.11
N ASP A 49 10.24 3.13 9.39
CA ASP A 49 9.01 3.72 9.90
C ASP A 49 7.83 2.73 9.88
N VAL A 50 7.71 1.91 8.84
CA VAL A 50 6.72 0.82 8.79
C VAL A 50 6.94 -0.16 9.95
N ARG A 51 8.19 -0.53 10.25
CA ARG A 51 8.51 -1.43 11.38
C ARG A 51 8.28 -0.83 12.77
N LYS A 52 8.10 0.50 12.89
CA LYS A 52 7.65 1.13 14.15
C LYS A 52 6.13 1.02 14.31
N GLN A 53 5.39 1.03 13.20
CA GLN A 53 3.94 1.03 13.18
C GLN A 53 3.34 -0.37 13.19
N TYR A 54 3.98 -1.30 12.47
CA TYR A 54 3.49 -2.67 12.30
C TYR A 54 4.49 -3.67 12.85
N LYS A 55 3.96 -4.66 13.59
CA LYS A 55 4.72 -5.84 14.00
C LYS A 55 4.84 -6.83 12.84
N VAL A 56 5.94 -7.58 12.81
CA VAL A 56 6.07 -8.74 11.93
C VAL A 56 5.26 -9.89 12.51
N TYR A 57 4.50 -10.58 11.66
CA TYR A 57 3.71 -11.72 12.10
C TYR A 57 4.61 -12.88 12.59
N PRO A 58 4.42 -13.40 13.82
CA PRO A 58 5.35 -14.32 14.46
C PRO A 58 5.21 -15.78 13.95
N ASN A 59 5.34 -15.98 12.64
CA ASN A 59 5.31 -17.29 12.00
C ASN A 59 6.42 -17.42 10.94
N PRO A 60 7.60 -17.96 11.31
CA PRO A 60 8.73 -18.09 10.39
C PRO A 60 8.45 -18.97 9.18
N ALA A 61 7.61 -20.00 9.32
CA ALA A 61 7.24 -20.88 8.20
C ALA A 61 6.39 -20.15 7.17
N LEU A 62 5.37 -19.40 7.62
CA LEU A 62 4.54 -18.57 6.75
C LEU A 62 5.36 -17.44 6.11
N GLN A 63 6.26 -16.82 6.86
CA GLN A 63 7.15 -15.78 6.35
C GLN A 63 8.07 -16.32 5.24
N ALA A 64 8.64 -17.52 5.42
CA ALA A 64 9.46 -18.17 4.39
C ALA A 64 8.62 -18.60 3.17
N TYR A 65 7.38 -19.02 3.38
CA TYR A 65 6.43 -19.33 2.31
C TYR A 65 6.14 -18.11 1.43
N VAL A 66 5.76 -16.99 2.05
CA VAL A 66 5.48 -15.72 1.35
C VAL A 66 6.71 -15.22 0.61
N ASP A 67 7.89 -15.23 1.25
CA ASP A 67 9.13 -14.83 0.59
C ASP A 67 9.43 -15.72 -0.62
N ARG A 68 9.31 -17.05 -0.51
CA ARG A 68 9.53 -17.96 -1.65
C ARG A 68 8.63 -17.64 -2.84
N VAL A 69 7.33 -17.42 -2.61
CA VAL A 69 6.38 -17.09 -3.68
C VAL A 69 6.69 -15.70 -4.27
N GLY A 70 6.96 -14.71 -3.43
CA GLY A 70 7.33 -13.36 -3.85
C GLY A 70 8.62 -13.33 -4.68
N GLN A 71 9.67 -14.02 -4.25
CA GLN A 71 10.94 -14.10 -4.97
C GLN A 71 10.78 -14.80 -6.34
N LYS A 72 9.94 -15.84 -6.42
CA LYS A 72 9.61 -16.51 -7.70
C LYS A 72 9.03 -15.50 -8.71
N LEU A 73 8.11 -14.64 -8.28
CA LEU A 73 7.54 -13.58 -9.12
C LEU A 73 8.59 -12.51 -9.47
N ALA A 74 9.32 -12.01 -8.47
CA ALA A 74 10.27 -10.92 -8.63
C ALA A 74 11.40 -11.25 -9.63
N THR A 75 11.91 -12.48 -9.60
CA THR A 75 12.95 -12.96 -10.54
C THR A 75 12.50 -13.00 -11.99
N HIS A 76 11.18 -13.09 -12.24
CA HIS A 76 10.56 -13.07 -13.57
C HIS A 76 9.92 -11.71 -13.93
N SER A 77 10.12 -10.71 -13.07
CA SER A 77 9.66 -9.34 -13.29
C SER A 77 10.57 -8.58 -14.27
N HIS A 78 10.12 -7.41 -14.75
CA HIS A 78 10.97 -6.54 -15.58
C HIS A 78 12.11 -5.87 -14.81
N ARG A 79 12.14 -5.97 -13.46
CA ARG A 79 13.17 -5.39 -12.59
C ARG A 79 13.79 -6.44 -11.67
N ASN A 80 14.14 -7.59 -12.24
CA ASN A 80 14.67 -8.75 -11.52
C ASN A 80 16.07 -8.57 -10.90
N ASN A 81 16.76 -7.46 -11.20
CA ASN A 81 18.06 -7.09 -10.63
C ASN A 81 17.94 -6.37 -9.27
N LEU A 82 16.73 -5.94 -8.88
CA LEU A 82 16.49 -5.31 -7.59
C LEU A 82 16.39 -6.37 -6.48
N ARG A 83 16.88 -6.03 -5.28
CA ARG A 83 16.73 -6.90 -4.11
C ARG A 83 15.34 -6.73 -3.49
N TYR A 84 14.45 -7.67 -3.75
CA TYR A 84 13.12 -7.72 -3.14
C TYR A 84 13.15 -8.33 -1.73
N ARG A 85 12.28 -7.83 -0.85
CA ARG A 85 12.10 -8.28 0.54
C ARG A 85 10.60 -8.33 0.83
N PHE A 86 10.09 -9.50 1.17
CA PHE A 86 8.68 -9.71 1.48
C PHE A 86 8.50 -9.86 2.98
N THR A 87 7.57 -9.12 3.58
CA THR A 87 7.31 -9.17 5.03
C THR A 87 5.83 -9.37 5.31
N VAL A 88 5.52 -10.34 6.17
CA VAL A 88 4.15 -10.56 6.68
C VAL A 88 3.93 -9.70 7.92
N LEU A 89 2.92 -8.84 7.89
CA LEU A 89 2.58 -7.94 8.99
C LEU A 89 1.48 -8.54 9.87
N ASP A 90 1.64 -8.43 11.19
CA ASP A 90 0.62 -8.76 12.19
C ASP A 90 -0.45 -7.66 12.24
N SER A 91 -1.25 -7.56 11.19
CA SER A 91 -2.37 -6.60 11.11
C SER A 91 -3.65 -7.29 10.62
N PRO A 92 -4.80 -7.05 11.27
CA PRO A 92 -6.08 -7.56 10.82
C PRO A 92 -6.62 -6.85 9.58
N GLU A 93 -6.02 -5.71 9.20
CA GLU A 93 -6.40 -5.00 7.99
C GLU A 93 -6.16 -5.90 6.77
N ILE A 94 -7.10 -5.98 5.85
CA ILE A 94 -6.96 -6.54 4.49
C ILE A 94 -6.04 -5.61 3.69
N ASN A 95 -4.73 -5.82 3.74
CA ASN A 95 -3.80 -4.89 3.11
C ASN A 95 -2.51 -5.49 2.56
N ALA A 96 -1.95 -4.84 1.53
CA ALA A 96 -0.61 -5.08 1.00
C ALA A 96 -0.10 -3.79 0.36
N PHE A 97 1.21 -3.59 0.40
CA PHE A 97 1.83 -2.41 -0.21
C PHE A 97 3.31 -2.64 -0.49
N ALA A 98 3.83 -1.89 -1.45
CA ALA A 98 5.25 -1.80 -1.72
C ALA A 98 5.84 -0.42 -1.42
N LEU A 99 7.06 -0.42 -0.89
CA LEU A 99 7.90 0.77 -0.78
C LEU A 99 8.95 0.77 -1.90
N PRO A 100 9.50 1.96 -2.23
CA PRO A 100 10.65 2.07 -3.13
C PRO A 100 11.80 1.12 -2.77
N GLY A 101 12.58 0.66 -3.75
CA GLY A 101 13.75 -0.19 -3.49
C GLY A 101 13.44 -1.65 -3.12
N GLY A 102 12.20 -2.11 -3.32
CA GLY A 102 11.87 -3.54 -3.31
C GLY A 102 11.39 -4.09 -1.96
N TYR A 103 10.84 -3.26 -1.08
CA TYR A 103 10.17 -3.76 0.12
C TYR A 103 8.70 -3.98 -0.19
N VAL A 104 8.19 -5.17 0.08
CA VAL A 104 6.79 -5.54 -0.15
C VAL A 104 6.22 -6.11 1.14
N TYR A 105 5.06 -5.63 1.54
CA TYR A 105 4.37 -6.01 2.75
C TYR A 105 3.01 -6.61 2.41
N ILE A 106 2.64 -7.65 3.14
CA ILE A 106 1.32 -8.27 3.10
C ILE A 106 0.83 -8.47 4.54
N THR A 107 -0.39 -8.09 4.84
CA THR A 107 -0.95 -8.30 6.18
C THR A 107 -1.58 -9.68 6.31
N ARG A 108 -1.61 -10.21 7.52
CA ARG A 108 -2.42 -11.42 7.79
C ARG A 108 -3.91 -11.22 7.49
N GLY A 109 -4.41 -9.99 7.62
CA GLY A 109 -5.80 -9.66 7.32
C GLY A 109 -6.19 -9.98 5.88
N ILE A 110 -5.37 -9.62 4.87
CA ILE A 110 -5.72 -9.96 3.48
C ILE A 110 -5.58 -11.46 3.23
N MET A 111 -4.54 -12.08 3.79
CA MET A 111 -4.30 -13.52 3.65
C MET A 111 -5.48 -14.34 4.17
N ALA A 112 -6.20 -13.88 5.20
CA ALA A 112 -7.38 -14.57 5.69
C ALA A 112 -8.56 -14.65 4.70
N TYR A 113 -8.56 -13.82 3.65
CA TYR A 113 -9.62 -13.78 2.63
C TYR A 113 -9.22 -14.42 1.29
N LEU A 114 -7.97 -14.84 1.13
CA LEU A 114 -7.50 -15.52 -0.07
C LEU A 114 -7.76 -17.03 0.05
N ASN A 115 -7.95 -17.69 -1.08
CA ASN A 115 -8.26 -19.11 -1.15
C ASN A 115 -7.15 -19.95 -1.81
N SER A 116 -6.12 -19.33 -2.39
CA SER A 116 -5.05 -20.07 -3.07
C SER A 116 -3.69 -19.34 -3.08
N GLU A 117 -2.61 -20.08 -3.38
CA GLU A 117 -1.29 -19.46 -3.56
C GLU A 117 -1.29 -18.53 -4.77
N ALA A 118 -2.07 -18.86 -5.81
CA ALA A 118 -2.22 -18.00 -6.98
C ALA A 118 -2.87 -16.66 -6.64
N GLU A 119 -3.85 -16.63 -5.73
CA GLU A 119 -4.45 -15.37 -5.24
C GLU A 119 -3.46 -14.56 -4.39
N MET A 120 -2.66 -15.22 -3.55
CA MET A 120 -1.56 -14.54 -2.85
C MET A 120 -0.50 -14.03 -3.83
N ALA A 121 -0.17 -14.81 -4.86
CA ALA A 121 0.74 -14.42 -5.92
C ALA A 121 0.20 -13.24 -6.72
N ALA A 122 -1.12 -13.14 -6.95
CA ALA A 122 -1.78 -11.99 -7.57
C ALA A 122 -1.56 -10.72 -6.76
N VAL A 123 -1.80 -10.77 -5.44
CA VAL A 123 -1.52 -9.65 -4.52
C VAL A 123 -0.04 -9.23 -4.61
N LEU A 124 0.88 -10.17 -4.46
CA LEU A 124 2.32 -9.87 -4.50
C LEU A 124 2.79 -9.39 -5.88
N GLY A 125 2.23 -9.95 -6.95
CA GLY A 125 2.54 -9.61 -8.34
C GLY A 125 2.14 -8.18 -8.68
N HIS A 126 0.97 -7.74 -8.21
CA HIS A 126 0.54 -6.35 -8.25
C HIS A 126 1.54 -5.44 -7.52
N GLU A 127 1.89 -5.75 -6.27
CA GLU A 127 2.87 -4.93 -5.53
C GLU A 127 4.26 -4.87 -6.20
N ILE A 128 4.72 -5.99 -6.79
CA ILE A 128 5.93 -6.01 -7.60
C ILE A 128 5.77 -5.09 -8.83
N GLY A 129 4.58 -5.07 -9.46
CA GLY A 129 4.21 -4.14 -10.53
C GLY A 129 4.48 -2.68 -10.17
N HIS A 130 4.03 -2.23 -8.99
CA HIS A 130 4.30 -0.88 -8.49
C HIS A 130 5.79 -0.58 -8.36
N VAL A 131 6.57 -1.52 -7.81
CA VAL A 131 8.03 -1.36 -7.66
C VAL A 131 8.73 -1.31 -9.03
N THR A 132 8.32 -2.19 -9.93
CA THR A 132 8.93 -2.34 -11.26
C THR A 132 8.65 -1.11 -12.13
N ALA A 133 7.42 -0.60 -12.13
CA ALA A 133 7.04 0.63 -12.82
C ALA A 133 7.39 1.92 -12.05
N ARG A 134 8.04 1.78 -10.88
CA ARG A 134 8.52 2.87 -10.01
C ARG A 134 7.41 3.86 -9.64
N HIS A 135 6.18 3.39 -9.42
CA HIS A 135 5.01 4.23 -9.17
C HIS A 135 5.20 5.17 -7.96
N GLY A 136 5.70 4.66 -6.83
CA GLY A 136 5.99 5.50 -5.65
C GLY A 136 7.03 6.60 -5.92
N VAL A 137 8.03 6.31 -6.77
CA VAL A 137 9.06 7.30 -7.14
C VAL A 137 8.51 8.35 -8.11
N ARG A 138 7.69 7.94 -9.07
CA ARG A 138 7.01 8.85 -10.01
C ARG A 138 6.06 9.79 -9.26
N GLN A 139 5.29 9.24 -8.32
CA GLN A 139 4.40 10.01 -7.43
C GLN A 139 5.17 11.00 -6.55
N GLN A 140 6.27 10.56 -5.94
CA GLN A 140 7.14 11.43 -5.15
C GLN A 140 7.85 12.50 -6.00
N SER A 141 8.17 12.19 -7.25
CA SER A 141 8.76 13.18 -8.17
C SER A 141 7.72 14.21 -8.59
N ALA A 142 6.49 13.78 -8.87
CA ALA A 142 5.38 14.68 -9.18
C ALA A 142 5.05 15.62 -8.00
N SER A 143 5.02 15.11 -6.77
CA SER A 143 4.78 15.92 -5.57
C SER A 143 5.88 16.95 -5.35
N GLN A 144 7.15 16.56 -5.50
CA GLN A 144 8.29 17.49 -5.44
C GLN A 144 8.23 18.55 -6.55
N ALA A 145 7.87 18.17 -7.77
CA ALA A 145 7.74 19.12 -8.88
C ALA A 145 6.65 20.16 -8.62
N ALA A 146 5.48 19.71 -8.14
CA ALA A 146 4.39 20.60 -7.77
C ALA A 146 4.80 21.57 -6.66
N ASN A 147 5.49 21.08 -5.63
CA ASN A 147 6.01 21.90 -4.54
C ASN A 147 7.03 22.95 -5.02
N LEU A 148 7.95 22.58 -5.92
CA LEU A 148 8.88 23.52 -6.54
C LEU A 148 8.16 24.56 -7.42
N GLY A 149 7.13 24.14 -8.16
CA GLY A 149 6.30 25.05 -8.95
C GLY A 149 5.58 26.09 -8.10
N ILE A 150 5.03 25.66 -6.95
CA ILE A 150 4.40 26.55 -5.97
C ILE A 150 5.43 27.53 -5.38
N GLN A 151 6.62 27.05 -5.00
CA GLN A 151 7.70 27.91 -4.49
C GLN A 151 8.19 28.93 -5.52
N LEU A 152 8.29 28.55 -6.79
CA LEU A 152 8.65 29.50 -7.86
C LEU A 152 7.53 30.52 -8.09
N ALA A 153 6.26 30.09 -8.06
CA ALA A 153 5.11 30.96 -8.20
C ALA A 153 5.01 31.99 -7.06
N SER A 154 5.34 31.62 -5.82
CA SER A 154 5.35 32.55 -4.68
C SER A 154 6.45 33.61 -4.75
N ILE A 155 7.55 33.33 -5.45
CA ILE A 155 8.59 34.33 -5.77
C ILE A 155 8.09 35.34 -6.82
N LEU A 156 7.25 34.89 -7.76
CA LEU A 156 6.70 35.70 -8.85
C LEU A 156 5.45 36.49 -8.44
N VAL A 157 4.68 35.98 -7.48
CA VAL A 157 3.44 36.59 -6.95
C VAL A 157 3.55 36.67 -5.43
N PRO A 158 4.04 37.80 -4.88
CA PRO A 158 4.30 37.97 -3.45
C PRO A 158 3.08 37.75 -2.54
N GLU A 159 1.86 37.92 -3.08
CA GLU A 159 0.60 37.68 -2.38
C GLU A 159 0.36 36.20 -2.02
N LEU A 160 1.11 35.27 -2.63
CA LEU A 160 1.10 33.83 -2.31
C LEU A 160 2.15 33.44 -1.25
N ASN A 161 2.97 34.39 -0.78
CA ASN A 161 4.06 34.17 0.16
C ASN A 161 3.60 34.21 1.63
N ASN A 162 2.63 33.37 2.00
CA ASN A 162 2.15 33.25 3.38
C ASN A 162 2.82 32.09 4.11
N GLN A 163 3.13 32.27 5.40
CA GLN A 163 3.80 31.32 6.30
C GLN A 163 3.19 29.90 6.29
N ALA A 164 1.89 29.77 5.98
CA ALA A 164 1.18 28.48 5.85
C ALA A 164 1.68 27.59 4.70
N PHE A 165 2.42 28.13 3.73
CA PHE A 165 2.98 27.39 2.59
C PHE A 165 4.38 26.79 2.86
N HIS A 166 5.02 27.13 3.98
CA HIS A 166 6.39 26.67 4.27
C HIS A 166 6.48 25.34 5.04
N ASP A 167 5.36 24.80 5.57
CA ASP A 167 5.29 23.50 6.26
C ASP A 167 5.13 22.28 5.31
N VAL A 168 5.81 22.32 4.17
CA VAL A 168 5.74 21.29 3.11
C VAL A 168 6.71 20.11 3.34
N SER A 169 7.54 20.17 4.39
CA SER A 169 8.52 19.11 4.69
C SER A 169 7.88 17.80 5.18
N ASN A 170 6.73 17.84 5.85
CA ASN A 170 6.01 16.65 6.33
C ASN A 170 5.19 15.93 5.26
N LEU A 171 5.03 16.52 4.07
CA LEU A 171 4.26 15.97 2.95
C LEU A 171 4.98 14.82 2.23
N LEU A 172 6.31 14.73 2.37
CA LEU A 172 7.14 13.75 1.66
C LEU A 172 6.94 12.30 2.12
N GLY A 173 6.55 12.08 3.39
CA GLY A 173 6.29 10.73 3.92
C GLY A 173 4.89 10.21 3.58
N GLY A 174 3.88 11.10 3.57
CA GLY A 174 2.50 10.73 3.29
C GLY A 174 2.25 10.34 1.83
N ALA A 175 2.99 10.92 0.89
CA ALA A 175 2.82 10.65 -0.54
C ALA A 175 3.23 9.23 -0.97
N LEU A 176 4.11 8.56 -0.20
CA LEU A 176 4.53 7.17 -0.45
C LEU A 176 3.48 6.16 -0.02
N LEU A 177 2.63 6.53 0.94
CA LEU A 177 1.55 5.69 1.49
C LEU A 177 0.17 6.13 0.98
N SER A 178 0.11 7.19 0.17
CA SER A 178 -1.12 7.62 -0.48
C SER A 178 -1.39 6.80 -1.73
N GLY A 179 -2.64 6.88 -2.18
CA GLY A 179 -3.12 6.16 -3.35
C GLY A 179 -2.40 6.45 -4.64
N TYR A 180 -2.41 5.44 -5.49
CA TYR A 180 -1.94 5.53 -6.85
C TYR A 180 -3.09 5.92 -7.79
N GLY A 181 -2.74 6.69 -8.83
CA GLY A 181 -3.67 7.06 -9.88
C GLY A 181 -4.16 5.84 -10.66
N ARG A 182 -5.29 5.99 -11.36
CA ARG A 182 -5.92 4.90 -12.14
C ARG A 182 -4.96 4.28 -13.15
N GLU A 183 -4.15 5.10 -13.81
CA GLU A 183 -3.16 4.61 -14.76
C GLU A 183 -2.09 3.72 -14.11
N HIS A 184 -1.63 4.05 -12.90
CA HIS A 184 -0.64 3.25 -12.17
C HIS A 184 -1.23 1.90 -11.76
N GLU A 185 -2.52 1.88 -11.40
CA GLU A 185 -3.21 0.64 -11.06
C GLU A 185 -3.37 -0.31 -12.21
N LEU A 186 -3.83 0.19 -13.35
CA LEU A 186 -3.98 -0.63 -14.54
C LEU A 186 -2.62 -1.14 -15.02
N GLU A 187 -1.57 -0.32 -14.95
CA GLU A 187 -0.21 -0.76 -15.24
C GLU A 187 0.25 -1.88 -14.28
N SER A 188 -0.05 -1.75 -12.98
CA SER A 188 0.28 -2.72 -11.94
C SER A 188 -0.48 -4.04 -12.09
N ASP A 189 -1.78 -3.97 -12.35
CA ASP A 189 -2.66 -5.11 -12.60
C ASP A 189 -2.19 -5.91 -13.83
N ARG A 190 -1.85 -5.21 -14.93
CA ARG A 190 -1.30 -5.82 -16.15
C ARG A 190 0.02 -6.53 -15.90
N LEU A 191 0.89 -5.91 -15.12
CA LEU A 191 2.19 -6.48 -14.77
C LEU A 191 2.04 -7.69 -13.85
N GLY A 192 1.17 -7.59 -12.84
CA GLY A 192 0.81 -8.69 -11.95
C GLY A 192 0.35 -9.91 -12.75
N ALA A 193 -0.66 -9.75 -13.60
CA ALA A 193 -1.16 -10.83 -14.46
C ALA A 193 -0.06 -11.47 -15.33
N GLN A 194 0.84 -10.66 -15.90
CA GLN A 194 2.00 -11.16 -16.65
C GLN A 194 2.98 -11.95 -15.77
N TYR A 195 3.26 -11.50 -14.55
CA TYR A 195 4.17 -12.18 -13.63
C TYR A 195 3.60 -13.51 -13.16
N LEU A 196 2.28 -13.60 -12.95
CA LEU A 196 1.59 -14.85 -12.69
C LEU A 196 1.75 -15.81 -13.88
N ALA A 197 1.46 -15.35 -15.10
CA ALA A 197 1.61 -16.16 -16.30
C ALA A 197 3.04 -16.67 -16.50
N ARG A 198 4.05 -15.81 -16.31
CA ARG A 198 5.49 -16.17 -16.42
C ARG A 198 5.95 -17.18 -15.39
N THR A 199 5.22 -17.31 -14.28
CA THR A 199 5.55 -18.22 -13.17
C THR A 199 4.58 -19.39 -13.05
N ALA A 200 3.78 -19.62 -14.10
CA ALA A 200 2.79 -20.68 -14.24
C ALA A 200 1.62 -20.64 -13.23
N TYR A 201 1.36 -19.49 -12.60
CA TYR A 201 0.13 -19.27 -11.83
C TYR A 201 -1.03 -18.85 -12.74
N ASP A 202 -2.26 -19.14 -12.31
CA ASP A 202 -3.47 -18.69 -13.00
C ASP A 202 -3.58 -17.15 -13.01
N PRO A 203 -3.50 -16.47 -14.17
CA PRO A 203 -3.70 -15.02 -14.23
C PRO A 203 -5.11 -14.58 -13.80
N GLN A 204 -6.11 -15.47 -13.86
CA GLN A 204 -7.47 -15.19 -13.38
C GLN A 204 -7.53 -15.01 -11.85
N ALA A 205 -6.46 -15.35 -11.12
CA ALA A 205 -6.34 -15.05 -9.69
C ALA A 205 -6.43 -13.54 -9.41
N MET A 206 -5.98 -12.68 -10.34
CA MET A 206 -6.14 -11.23 -10.23
C MET A 206 -7.62 -10.83 -10.12
N ILE A 207 -8.49 -11.46 -10.92
CA ILE A 207 -9.94 -11.20 -10.92
C ILE A 207 -10.55 -11.64 -9.59
N ARG A 208 -10.14 -12.81 -9.07
CA ARG A 208 -10.63 -13.33 -7.79
C ARG A 208 -10.26 -12.41 -6.63
N VAL A 209 -9.03 -11.90 -6.60
CA VAL A 209 -8.59 -10.93 -5.59
C VAL A 209 -9.38 -9.62 -5.68
N VAL A 210 -9.58 -9.06 -6.87
CA VAL A 210 -10.42 -7.85 -7.03
C VAL A 210 -11.86 -8.12 -6.58
N GLY A 211 -12.40 -9.31 -6.84
CA GLY A 211 -13.70 -9.74 -6.33
C GLY A 211 -13.76 -9.79 -4.80
N VAL A 212 -12.71 -10.28 -4.14
CA VAL A 212 -12.60 -10.24 -2.66
C VAL A 212 -12.65 -8.79 -2.17
N LEU A 213 -11.90 -7.88 -2.78
CA LEU A 213 -11.91 -6.46 -2.40
C LEU A 213 -13.27 -5.80 -2.63
N LYS A 214 -13.94 -6.09 -3.75
CA LYS A 214 -15.29 -5.59 -4.03
C LYS A 214 -16.31 -6.09 -3.00
N ASN A 215 -16.23 -7.37 -2.61
CA ASN A 215 -17.12 -7.92 -1.60
C ASN A 215 -16.94 -7.23 -0.23
N GLN A 216 -15.70 -6.87 0.12
CA GLN A 216 -15.41 -6.12 1.35
C GLN A 216 -15.94 -4.69 1.30
N GLU A 217 -15.80 -4.01 0.16
CA GLU A 217 -16.39 -2.68 -0.08
C GLU A 217 -17.91 -2.71 0.09
N LEU A 218 -18.58 -3.67 -0.54
CA LEU A 218 -20.04 -3.85 -0.43
C LEU A 218 -20.47 -4.18 1.00
N PHE A 219 -19.70 -5.02 1.70
CA PHE A 219 -19.98 -5.37 3.08
C PHE A 219 -19.85 -4.15 4.01
N ASP A 220 -18.78 -3.36 3.91
CA ASP A 220 -18.66 -2.14 4.73
C ASP A 220 -19.75 -1.13 4.42
N ALA A 221 -20.15 -0.97 3.16
CA ALA A 221 -21.24 -0.08 2.79
C ALA A 221 -22.56 -0.47 3.46
N GLU A 222 -22.86 -1.77 3.56
CA GLU A 222 -24.04 -2.26 4.25
C GLU A 222 -23.95 -2.03 5.77
N ILE A 223 -22.80 -2.33 6.39
CA ILE A 223 -22.58 -2.06 7.82
C ILE A 223 -22.70 -0.56 8.13
N ALA A 224 -22.12 0.29 7.28
CA ALA A 224 -22.16 1.74 7.44
C ALA A 224 -23.58 2.28 7.45
N LYS A 225 -24.40 1.79 6.52
CA LYS A 225 -25.82 2.13 6.44
C LYS A 225 -26.59 1.73 7.70
N GLN A 226 -26.29 0.56 8.27
CA GLN A 226 -26.91 0.11 9.53
C GLN A 226 -26.46 0.96 10.72
N GLU A 227 -25.20 1.39 10.73
CA GLU A 227 -24.61 2.24 11.77
C GLU A 227 -24.91 3.74 11.59
N GLY A 228 -25.61 4.15 10.53
CA GLY A 228 -25.89 5.56 10.24
C GLY A 228 -24.63 6.40 9.96
N ARG A 229 -23.52 5.75 9.57
CA ARG A 229 -22.27 6.40 9.19
C ARG A 229 -22.05 6.33 7.69
N GLU A 230 -21.17 7.20 7.18
CA GLU A 230 -20.65 7.02 5.83
C GLU A 230 -19.83 5.71 5.75
N PRO A 231 -19.90 4.99 4.61
CA PRO A 231 -19.01 3.88 4.34
C PRO A 231 -17.57 4.33 4.55
N ARG A 232 -16.84 3.55 5.34
CA ARG A 232 -15.40 3.67 5.40
C ARG A 232 -14.97 3.22 4.01
N ARG A 233 -14.62 4.17 3.15
CA ARG A 233 -13.67 3.85 2.09
C ARG A 233 -12.55 3.18 2.82
N TYR A 234 -12.31 1.93 2.46
CA TYR A 234 -11.42 1.02 3.15
C TYR A 234 -10.11 1.80 3.51
N HIS A 235 -9.40 1.52 4.61
CA HIS A 235 -8.26 2.39 5.02
C HIS A 235 -6.89 1.73 4.85
N GLY A 236 -6.85 0.51 4.33
CA GLY A 236 -5.62 -0.08 3.82
C GLY A 236 -5.17 0.62 2.55
N THR A 237 -3.90 0.49 2.21
CA THR A 237 -3.36 0.89 0.90
C THR A 237 -4.27 0.41 -0.23
N PHE A 238 -4.91 -0.77 -0.21
CA PHE A 238 -5.90 -1.17 -1.25
C PHE A 238 -7.07 -0.22 -1.51
N ALA A 239 -7.44 0.62 -0.56
CA ALA A 239 -8.52 1.59 -0.76
C ALA A 239 -8.08 2.92 -1.35
N THR A 240 -6.77 3.09 -1.42
CA THR A 240 -6.17 4.23 -2.09
C THR A 240 -6.03 3.97 -3.59
N HIS A 241 -6.47 2.80 -4.08
CA HIS A 241 -6.61 2.43 -5.49
C HIS A 241 -8.05 2.78 -5.96
N PRO A 242 -8.30 3.10 -7.24
CA PRO A 242 -9.59 3.49 -7.80
C PRO A 242 -10.63 2.36 -7.73
N ASP A 243 -11.86 2.75 -8.05
CA ASP A 243 -13.06 1.91 -8.09
C ASP A 243 -12.81 0.49 -8.64
N ASN A 244 -13.12 -0.51 -7.80
CA ASN A 244 -12.94 -1.93 -8.07
C ASN A 244 -13.73 -2.41 -9.30
N ASP A 245 -14.84 -1.75 -9.68
CA ASP A 245 -15.63 -2.11 -10.86
C ASP A 245 -14.86 -1.81 -12.15
N THR A 246 -14.13 -0.70 -12.19
CA THR A 246 -13.28 -0.34 -13.34
C THR A 246 -12.09 -1.30 -13.45
N ARG A 247 -11.44 -1.58 -12.31
CA ARG A 247 -10.32 -2.54 -12.26
C ARG A 247 -10.77 -3.91 -12.72
N LEU A 248 -11.91 -4.40 -12.23
CA LEU A 248 -12.45 -5.71 -12.59
C LEU A 248 -12.67 -5.83 -14.11
N GLN A 249 -13.28 -4.84 -14.75
CA GLN A 249 -13.49 -4.85 -16.20
C GLN A 249 -12.18 -4.93 -17.00
N GLN A 250 -11.15 -4.21 -16.57
CA GLN A 250 -9.86 -4.16 -17.27
C GLN A 250 -9.02 -5.42 -17.01
N VAL A 251 -8.94 -5.86 -15.76
CA VAL A 251 -8.24 -7.09 -15.36
C VAL A 251 -8.83 -8.30 -16.09
N VAL A 252 -10.16 -8.38 -16.22
CA VAL A 252 -10.82 -9.44 -17.00
C VAL A 252 -10.32 -9.45 -18.45
N GLY A 253 -10.21 -8.28 -19.07
CA GLY A 253 -9.68 -8.16 -20.44
C GLY A 253 -8.24 -8.64 -20.55
N GLU A 254 -7.36 -8.16 -19.69
CA GLU A 254 -5.92 -8.46 -19.75
C GLU A 254 -5.59 -9.89 -19.36
N ALA A 255 -6.09 -10.37 -18.21
CA ALA A 255 -5.88 -11.74 -17.76
C ALA A 255 -6.47 -12.76 -18.74
N GLY A 256 -7.56 -12.42 -19.43
CA GLY A 256 -8.16 -13.24 -20.47
C GLY A 256 -7.30 -13.39 -21.73
N THR A 257 -6.35 -12.50 -21.98
CA THR A 257 -5.40 -12.61 -23.11
C THR A 257 -4.22 -13.54 -22.82
N LEU A 258 -3.96 -13.86 -21.54
CA LEU A 258 -2.83 -14.67 -21.12
C LEU A 258 -3.24 -16.13 -21.04
N THR A 259 -2.52 -17.00 -21.74
CA THR A 259 -2.74 -18.45 -21.69
C THR A 259 -1.60 -19.10 -20.91
N VAL A 260 -1.94 -19.89 -19.90
CA VAL A 260 -1.01 -20.73 -19.14
C VAL A 260 -1.48 -22.17 -19.28
N GLU A 261 -0.59 -23.05 -19.71
CA GLU A 261 -0.88 -24.48 -19.78
C GLU A 261 -0.89 -25.05 -18.36
N ASN A 262 -2.02 -25.64 -17.95
CA ASN A 262 -2.23 -26.20 -16.59
C ASN A 262 -1.88 -25.21 -15.47
N PRO A 263 -2.62 -24.10 -15.34
CA PRO A 263 -2.28 -23.05 -14.39
C PRO A 263 -2.31 -23.56 -12.95
N ALA A 264 -1.26 -23.24 -12.19
CA ALA A 264 -1.14 -23.61 -10.79
C ALA A 264 -2.02 -22.71 -9.91
N GLU A 265 -2.88 -23.32 -9.10
CA GLU A 265 -3.61 -22.65 -8.01
C GLU A 265 -2.91 -22.84 -6.66
N ASN A 266 -2.38 -24.04 -6.42
CA ASN A 266 -1.78 -24.49 -5.15
C ASN A 266 -2.64 -24.20 -3.91
N ARG A 267 -3.97 -24.30 -4.04
CA ARG A 267 -4.95 -24.08 -2.95
C ARG A 267 -4.64 -24.87 -1.68
N GLU A 268 -4.42 -26.17 -1.80
CA GLU A 268 -4.19 -27.03 -0.63
C GLU A 268 -2.89 -26.68 0.12
N GLU A 269 -1.85 -26.25 -0.59
CA GLU A 269 -0.62 -25.77 0.03
C GLU A 269 -0.87 -24.46 0.77
N TYR A 270 -1.57 -23.52 0.13
CA TYR A 270 -1.94 -22.25 0.75
C TYR A 270 -2.68 -22.46 2.07
N LEU A 271 -3.74 -23.27 2.07
CA LEU A 271 -4.54 -23.55 3.26
C LEU A 271 -3.74 -24.25 4.37
N ARG A 272 -2.77 -25.10 4.03
CA ARG A 272 -1.85 -25.68 5.03
C ARG A 272 -0.95 -24.63 5.65
N GLN A 273 -0.39 -23.73 4.84
CA GLN A 273 0.54 -22.69 5.30
C GLN A 273 -0.16 -21.62 6.12
N THR A 274 -1.43 -21.33 5.85
CA THR A 274 -2.26 -20.38 6.59
C THR A 274 -3.10 -21.02 7.70
N ALA A 275 -2.95 -22.33 7.93
CA ALA A 275 -3.65 -23.01 9.03
C ALA A 275 -3.26 -22.39 10.38
N GLY A 276 -4.26 -21.95 11.14
CA GLY A 276 -4.05 -21.29 12.44
C GLY A 276 -3.74 -19.79 12.36
N LEU A 277 -3.88 -19.17 11.18
CA LEU A 277 -3.78 -17.72 11.04
C LEU A 277 -4.80 -17.02 11.94
N ILE A 278 -4.34 -16.03 12.71
CA ILE A 278 -5.21 -15.24 13.60
C ILE A 278 -6.11 -14.34 12.75
N PHE A 279 -7.43 -14.43 12.99
CA PHE A 279 -8.44 -13.59 12.36
C PHE A 279 -8.93 -12.50 13.33
N GLY A 280 -9.01 -11.25 12.85
CA GLY A 280 -9.35 -10.10 13.69
C GLY A 280 -8.20 -9.65 14.60
N ASP A 281 -8.46 -8.98 15.70
CA ASP A 281 -7.41 -8.37 16.53
C ASP A 281 -6.34 -9.35 17.03
N SER A 282 -5.10 -8.86 17.16
CA SER A 282 -3.99 -9.63 17.74
C SER A 282 -4.09 -9.61 19.27
N VAL A 283 -3.97 -10.77 19.93
CA VAL A 283 -4.03 -10.85 21.40
C VAL A 283 -2.94 -10.03 22.09
N ASP A 284 -1.82 -9.79 21.40
CA ASP A 284 -0.68 -9.02 21.90
C ASP A 284 -0.89 -7.50 21.76
N GLU A 285 -1.91 -7.07 21.01
CA GLU A 285 -2.35 -5.66 20.88
C GLU A 285 -3.69 -5.42 21.59
N GLY A 286 -4.25 -6.46 22.19
CA GLY A 286 -5.58 -6.48 22.76
C GLY A 286 -6.67 -6.81 21.74
N VAL A 287 -7.85 -7.16 22.25
CA VAL A 287 -8.98 -7.62 21.44
C VAL A 287 -10.22 -6.82 21.82
N VAL A 288 -10.94 -6.32 20.81
CA VAL A 288 -12.26 -5.74 20.97
C VAL A 288 -13.32 -6.77 20.60
N ARG A 289 -14.23 -7.04 21.53
CA ARG A 289 -15.47 -7.78 21.26
C ARG A 289 -16.61 -7.15 22.01
N ASP A 290 -17.75 -6.96 21.36
CA ASP A 290 -18.96 -6.39 21.97
C ASP A 290 -18.68 -5.07 22.72
N ASN A 291 -17.93 -4.15 22.09
CA ASN A 291 -17.46 -2.89 22.67
C ASN A 291 -16.66 -3.01 23.97
N ARG A 292 -16.08 -4.19 24.21
CA ARG A 292 -15.17 -4.47 25.31
C ARG A 292 -13.78 -4.73 24.78
N PHE A 293 -12.86 -3.85 25.13
CA PHE A 293 -11.44 -4.02 24.89
C PHE A 293 -10.81 -4.83 26.01
N MET A 294 -10.00 -5.83 25.66
CA MET A 294 -9.28 -6.70 26.59
C MET A 294 -7.81 -6.79 26.17
N HIS A 295 -6.87 -6.48 27.06
CA HIS A 295 -5.45 -6.62 26.78
C HIS A 295 -4.79 -7.54 27.81
N ARG A 296 -4.34 -8.72 27.36
CA ARG A 296 -3.81 -9.78 28.24
C ARG A 296 -2.61 -9.29 29.04
N ASP A 297 -1.60 -8.75 28.35
CA ASP A 297 -0.31 -8.46 28.99
C ASP A 297 -0.35 -7.23 29.91
N LEU A 298 -1.22 -6.25 29.62
CA LEU A 298 -1.47 -5.10 30.50
C LEU A 298 -2.43 -5.44 31.65
N GLY A 299 -3.16 -6.56 31.58
CA GLY A 299 -4.16 -6.93 32.57
C GLY A 299 -5.37 -5.98 32.65
N ILE A 300 -5.67 -5.26 31.57
CA ILE A 300 -6.75 -4.27 31.53
C ILE A 300 -7.96 -4.74 30.72
N THR A 301 -9.13 -4.26 31.12
CA THR A 301 -10.37 -4.36 30.37
C THR A 301 -11.08 -3.02 30.41
N LEU A 302 -11.50 -2.52 29.26
CA LEU A 302 -12.32 -1.32 29.12
C LEU A 302 -13.62 -1.70 28.42
N THR A 303 -14.75 -1.26 28.97
CA THR A 303 -16.07 -1.48 28.35
C THR A 303 -16.64 -0.13 27.95
N PHE A 304 -16.98 0.02 26.68
CA PHE A 304 -17.57 1.21 26.11
C PHE A 304 -19.08 1.03 25.94
N PRO A 305 -19.88 2.11 25.89
CA PRO A 305 -21.31 2.00 25.59
C PRO A 305 -21.55 1.31 24.25
N ALA A 306 -22.67 0.61 24.10
CA ALA A 306 -22.93 -0.28 22.97
C ALA A 306 -23.00 0.46 21.62
N GLU A 307 -23.40 1.71 21.65
CA GLU A 307 -23.53 2.60 20.49
C GLU A 307 -22.22 3.28 20.08
N TRP A 308 -21.12 3.09 20.83
CA TRP A 308 -19.83 3.66 20.48
C TRP A 308 -19.08 2.80 19.46
N SER A 309 -18.35 3.44 18.56
CA SER A 309 -17.43 2.76 17.65
C SER A 309 -16.06 2.65 18.31
N VAL A 310 -15.63 1.44 18.64
CA VAL A 310 -14.30 1.17 19.23
C VAL A 310 -13.37 0.56 18.18
N LYS A 311 -12.20 1.16 18.01
CA LYS A 311 -11.14 0.69 17.10
C LYS A 311 -9.87 0.42 17.87
N ASN A 312 -9.38 -0.81 17.79
CA ASN A 312 -8.05 -1.17 18.26
C ASN A 312 -7.04 -0.96 17.13
N LEU A 313 -6.06 -0.09 17.35
CA LEU A 313 -4.96 0.17 16.42
C LEU A 313 -3.65 -0.27 17.08
N PRO A 314 -2.58 -0.56 16.31
CA PRO A 314 -1.35 -1.15 16.86
C PRO A 314 -0.73 -0.37 18.04
N THR A 315 -0.90 0.95 18.06
CA THR A 315 -0.32 1.83 19.09
C THR A 315 -1.36 2.53 19.96
N GLN A 316 -2.66 2.38 19.68
CA GLN A 316 -3.70 3.14 20.35
C GLN A 316 -5.08 2.50 20.27
N LEU A 317 -5.91 2.73 21.27
CA LEU A 317 -7.32 2.40 21.27
C LEU A 317 -8.12 3.70 21.10
N VAL A 318 -9.01 3.75 20.11
CA VAL A 318 -9.87 4.91 19.84
C VAL A 318 -11.33 4.50 19.99
N ALA A 319 -12.10 5.21 20.79
CA ALA A 319 -13.53 5.03 20.92
C ALA A 319 -14.26 6.34 20.60
N ILE A 320 -15.23 6.29 19.69
CA ILE A 320 -15.98 7.46 19.19
C ILE A 320 -17.45 7.27 19.52
N SER A 321 -18.11 8.30 20.06
CA SER A 321 -19.56 8.26 20.32
C SER A 321 -20.36 8.17 19.03
N SER A 322 -21.55 7.59 19.08
CA SER A 322 -22.46 7.46 17.92
C SER A 322 -22.76 8.79 17.23
N ASN A 323 -22.78 9.88 18.00
CA ASN A 323 -23.11 11.22 17.51
C ASN A 323 -21.87 12.00 17.04
N ASN A 324 -20.68 11.39 17.10
CA ASN A 324 -19.38 12.02 16.82
C ASN A 324 -19.10 13.28 17.66
N ASP A 325 -19.71 13.41 18.84
CA ASP A 325 -19.56 14.52 19.78
C ASP A 325 -18.54 14.25 20.91
N ALA A 326 -18.02 13.02 21.00
CA ALA A 326 -16.98 12.62 21.94
C ALA A 326 -16.00 11.61 21.33
N VAL A 327 -14.73 11.73 21.70
CA VAL A 327 -13.65 10.79 21.34
C VAL A 327 -12.82 10.49 22.58
N LEU A 328 -12.58 9.21 22.84
CA LEU A 328 -11.62 8.72 23.82
C LEU A 328 -10.45 8.06 23.09
N GLN A 329 -9.24 8.41 23.47
CA GLN A 329 -8.02 7.85 22.91
C GLN A 329 -7.11 7.38 24.04
N PHE A 330 -6.72 6.11 23.99
CA PHE A 330 -5.75 5.52 24.90
C PHE A 330 -4.49 5.18 24.10
N MET A 331 -3.34 5.61 24.58
CA MET A 331 -2.04 5.32 23.97
C MET A 331 -1.10 4.79 25.03
N LEU A 332 -0.22 3.87 24.64
CA LEU A 332 0.91 3.49 25.49
C LEU A 332 1.99 4.56 25.39
N ASP A 333 2.39 5.10 26.53
CA ASP A 333 3.52 6.02 26.59
C ASP A 333 4.79 5.28 26.14
N PRO A 334 5.60 5.83 25.21
CA PRO A 334 6.90 5.26 24.92
C PRO A 334 7.68 5.07 26.23
N LYS A 335 8.26 3.88 26.43
CA LYS A 335 9.12 3.62 27.59
C LYS A 335 10.20 4.72 27.65
N PRO A 336 10.40 5.38 28.81
CA PRO A 336 11.35 6.48 28.96
C PRO A 336 12.79 6.08 28.67
#